data_AF-A0A1F2SAL4-F1
#
_entry.id   AF-A0A1F2SAL4-F1
#
_cell.length_a   1.000
_cell.length_b   1.000
_cell.length_c   1.000
_cell.angle_alpha   90.00
_cell.angle_beta   90.00
_cell.angle_gamma   90.00
#
_symmetry.space_group_name_H-M   'P 1'
#
loop_
_entity.id
_entity.type
_entity.pdbx_description
1 polymer ?
#
loop_
_entity_poly.entity_id
_entity_poly.type
_entity_poly.pdbx_seq_one_letter_code
_entity_poly.pdbx_strand_id
1 'polypeptide(L)'
;MKPVHIRTVAMAAAALVASAANGAAQTRPSDVLNLVEVRQLVERADFPSHGRLSVHFTALAAQYDEDAARHTAMAAASGGNPNRQTGASTAGHCARLAELSAQSADTLRALSRHHERLARGELSIGPSGGARFEQGEGASSPSAAELAILAARARTPGDHRLLAEYFVTLAERHAAAADEHTMMARVYRSHANRRGGDPAVHCDHMVKLSRDAAKEARASAAEHRQFANVG
;
A
#
# COMPACT_ATOMS: atom_id res chain seq x y z
N MET A 1 -46.18 1.57 22.04
CA MET A 1 -45.09 2.11 21.20
C MET A 1 -44.03 2.65 22.14
N LYS A 2 -42.85 2.01 22.21
CA LYS A 2 -41.74 2.41 23.09
C LYS A 2 -40.69 3.16 22.27
N PRO A 3 -40.09 4.23 22.78
CA PRO A 3 -39.12 5.02 22.01
C PRO A 3 -37.80 4.26 21.87
N VAL A 4 -37.27 4.23 20.65
CA VAL A 4 -35.92 3.72 20.35
C VAL A 4 -34.94 4.87 20.56
N HIS A 5 -34.09 4.76 21.57
CA HIS A 5 -32.98 5.70 21.78
C HIS A 5 -31.84 5.36 20.82
N ILE A 6 -31.68 6.17 19.77
CA ILE A 6 -30.49 6.15 18.90
C ILE A 6 -29.32 6.69 19.73
N ARG A 7 -28.44 5.80 20.17
CA ARG A 7 -27.16 6.16 20.76
C ARG A 7 -26.20 6.56 19.64
N THR A 8 -26.15 7.84 19.31
CA THR A 8 -24.97 8.47 18.70
C THR A 8 -23.81 8.37 19.69
N VAL A 9 -22.86 7.48 19.43
CA VAL A 9 -21.57 7.46 20.14
C VAL A 9 -20.50 7.99 19.20
N ALA A 10 -19.84 9.04 19.66
CA ALA A 10 -18.85 9.85 18.97
C ALA A 10 -17.63 9.03 18.53
N MET A 11 -17.14 9.33 17.33
CA MET A 11 -15.83 8.89 16.86
C MET A 11 -14.73 9.49 17.74
N ALA A 12 -13.93 8.64 18.38
CA ALA A 12 -12.67 9.05 18.99
C ALA A 12 -11.58 8.98 17.92
N ALA A 13 -11.02 10.16 17.59
CA ALA A 13 -9.82 10.28 16.77
C ALA A 13 -8.62 9.69 17.54
N ALA A 14 -8.02 8.63 17.01
CA ALA A 14 -6.75 8.12 17.51
C ALA A 14 -5.59 8.84 16.81
N ALA A 15 -4.79 9.53 17.62
CA ALA A 15 -3.57 10.21 17.19
C ALA A 15 -2.51 9.19 16.76
N LEU A 16 -2.10 9.24 15.49
CA LEU A 16 -0.92 8.53 15.00
C LEU A 16 0.30 9.45 15.13
N VAL A 17 1.32 8.97 15.84
CA VAL A 17 2.63 9.61 15.91
C VAL A 17 3.28 9.51 14.53
N ALA A 18 3.25 10.63 13.80
CA ALA A 18 3.98 10.82 12.57
C ALA A 18 5.49 10.91 12.87
N SER A 19 6.27 10.04 12.26
CA SER A 19 7.71 10.25 12.12
C SER A 19 7.93 11.41 11.17
N ALA A 20 8.52 12.50 11.67
CA ALA A 20 8.77 13.72 10.92
C ALA A 20 9.76 13.48 9.76
N ALA A 21 9.30 13.66 8.53
CA ALA A 21 10.13 14.11 7.43
C ALA A 21 9.62 15.51 7.03
N ASN A 22 10.47 16.52 7.24
CA ASN A 22 10.22 17.89 6.84
C ASN A 22 10.17 18.00 5.31
N GLY A 23 9.12 18.65 4.80
CA GLY A 23 9.04 19.07 3.40
C GLY A 23 7.59 19.22 2.98
N ALA A 24 7.05 20.44 3.12
CA ALA A 24 5.73 20.81 2.62
C ALA A 24 5.68 20.65 1.09
N ALA A 25 5.22 19.49 0.61
CA ALA A 25 4.79 19.31 -0.76
C ALA A 25 3.28 19.62 -0.83
N GLN A 26 2.95 20.59 -1.67
CA GLN A 26 1.59 21.02 -1.97
C GLN A 26 0.68 19.82 -2.28
N THR A 27 -0.49 19.81 -1.65
CA THR A 27 -1.63 18.92 -1.95
C THR A 27 -2.17 19.17 -3.36
N ARG A 28 -1.43 18.72 -4.37
CA ARG A 28 -2.09 18.19 -5.57
C ARG A 28 -2.69 16.85 -5.19
N PRO A 29 -3.90 16.51 -5.66
CA PRO A 29 -4.29 15.12 -5.71
C PRO A 29 -3.16 14.38 -6.42
N SER A 30 -2.55 13.39 -5.77
CA SER A 30 -1.67 12.48 -6.48
C SER A 30 -2.52 11.84 -7.57
N ASP A 31 -2.10 11.97 -8.84
CA ASP A 31 -2.73 11.26 -9.95
C ASP A 31 -2.64 9.74 -9.77
N VAL A 32 -1.77 9.28 -8.86
CA VAL A 32 -1.69 7.91 -8.39
C VAL A 32 -2.70 7.66 -7.26
N LEU A 33 -3.74 6.90 -7.57
CA LEU A 33 -4.74 6.35 -6.65
C LEU A 33 -4.13 5.39 -5.62
N ASN A 34 -4.80 5.26 -4.46
CA ASN A 34 -4.46 4.22 -3.50
C ASN A 34 -5.04 2.85 -3.89
N LEU A 35 -4.50 1.79 -3.29
CA LEU A 35 -4.88 0.39 -3.55
C LEU A 35 -6.40 0.11 -3.51
N VAL A 36 -7.12 0.67 -2.53
CA VAL A 36 -8.56 0.42 -2.38
C VAL A 36 -9.34 1.11 -3.48
N GLU A 37 -8.96 2.34 -3.84
CA GLU A 37 -9.57 3.07 -4.97
C GLU A 37 -9.35 2.36 -6.30
N VAL A 38 -8.14 1.84 -6.56
CA VAL A 38 -7.86 1.08 -7.80
C VAL A 38 -8.83 -0.10 -7.91
N ARG A 39 -8.94 -0.91 -6.86
CA ARG A 39 -9.84 -2.09 -6.85
C ARG A 39 -11.31 -1.70 -7.00
N GLN A 40 -11.76 -0.63 -6.35
CA GLN A 40 -13.12 -0.12 -6.48
C GLN A 40 -13.45 0.30 -7.93
N LEU A 41 -12.52 0.97 -8.60
CA LEU A 41 -12.71 1.40 -9.99
C LEU A 41 -12.68 0.21 -10.96
N VAL A 42 -11.84 -0.79 -10.69
CA VAL A 42 -11.78 -2.04 -11.47
C VAL A 42 -13.09 -2.82 -11.32
N GLU A 43 -13.61 -2.99 -10.09
CA GLU A 43 -14.90 -3.67 -9.87
C GLU A 43 -16.08 -2.93 -10.52
N ARG A 44 -16.06 -1.59 -10.51
CA ARG A 44 -17.15 -0.80 -11.09
C ARG A 44 -17.20 -0.90 -12.61
N ALA A 45 -16.03 -0.90 -13.26
CA ALA A 45 -15.87 -1.08 -14.71
C ALA A 45 -16.78 -0.19 -15.58
N ASP A 46 -17.09 1.03 -15.12
CA ASP A 46 -17.82 2.03 -15.92
C ASP A 46 -16.85 2.95 -16.68
N PHE A 47 -17.36 3.68 -17.69
CA PHE A 47 -16.52 4.54 -18.52
C PHE A 47 -15.74 5.60 -17.72
N PRO A 48 -16.33 6.31 -16.74
CA PRO A 48 -15.56 7.21 -15.89
C PRO A 48 -14.46 6.53 -15.07
N SER A 49 -14.70 5.31 -14.58
CA SER A 49 -13.72 4.53 -13.82
C SER A 49 -12.52 4.16 -14.67
N HIS A 50 -12.75 3.73 -15.91
CA HIS A 50 -11.67 3.44 -16.85
C HIS A 50 -10.85 4.69 -17.20
N GLY A 51 -11.48 5.86 -17.34
CA GLY A 51 -10.75 7.12 -17.53
C GLY A 51 -9.80 7.42 -16.35
N ARG A 52 -10.26 7.26 -15.11
CA ARG A 52 -9.42 7.44 -13.91
C ARG A 52 -8.30 6.40 -13.81
N LEU A 53 -8.57 5.14 -14.13
CA LEU A 53 -7.57 4.07 -14.14
C LEU A 53 -6.48 4.32 -15.20
N SER A 54 -6.85 4.83 -16.37
CA SER A 54 -5.89 5.20 -17.42
C SER A 54 -4.91 6.29 -16.93
N VAL A 55 -5.42 7.34 -16.28
CA VAL A 55 -4.58 8.40 -15.69
C VAL A 55 -3.66 7.82 -14.61
N HIS A 56 -4.21 6.99 -13.70
CA HIS A 56 -3.44 6.34 -12.64
C HIS A 56 -2.28 5.51 -13.18
N PHE A 57 -2.54 4.61 -14.13
CA PHE A 57 -1.49 3.74 -14.67
C PHE A 57 -0.47 4.49 -15.52
N THR A 58 -0.84 5.62 -16.12
CA THR A 58 0.11 6.53 -16.77
C THR A 58 1.07 7.15 -15.75
N ALA A 59 0.53 7.68 -14.64
CA ALA A 59 1.35 8.25 -13.58
C ALA A 59 2.24 7.20 -12.90
N LEU A 60 1.70 5.99 -12.66
CA LEU A 60 2.45 4.89 -12.06
C LEU A 60 3.57 4.40 -13.01
N ALA A 61 3.33 4.35 -14.32
CA ALA A 61 4.39 4.01 -15.29
C ALA A 61 5.58 4.96 -15.20
N ALA A 62 5.33 6.27 -15.07
CA ALA A 62 6.39 7.27 -14.91
C ALA A 62 7.21 7.07 -13.63
N GLN A 63 6.57 6.68 -12.52
CA GLN A 63 7.29 6.33 -11.29
C GLN A 63 8.23 5.13 -11.47
N TYR A 64 7.76 4.10 -12.17
CA TYR A 64 8.61 2.94 -12.48
C TYR A 64 9.76 3.27 -13.43
N ASP A 65 9.59 4.23 -14.36
CA ASP A 65 10.70 4.74 -15.18
C ASP A 65 11.76 5.45 -14.31
N GLU A 66 11.33 6.28 -13.38
CA GLU A 66 12.24 6.97 -12.44
C GLU A 66 13.00 5.96 -11.58
N ASP A 67 12.34 4.91 -11.10
CA ASP A 67 12.96 3.83 -10.35
C ASP A 67 13.97 3.04 -11.20
N ALA A 68 13.62 2.74 -12.46
CA ALA A 68 14.53 2.09 -13.40
C ALA A 68 15.80 2.92 -13.64
N ALA A 69 15.63 4.23 -13.84
CA ALA A 69 16.75 5.17 -14.01
C ALA A 69 17.63 5.23 -12.74
N ARG A 70 17.00 5.29 -11.55
CA ARG A 70 17.72 5.30 -10.27
C ARG A 70 18.55 4.04 -10.06
N HIS A 71 17.98 2.87 -10.38
CA HIS A 71 18.70 1.59 -10.31
C HIS A 71 19.82 1.47 -11.35
N THR A 72 19.63 2.00 -12.55
CA THR A 72 20.68 2.09 -13.57
C THR A 72 21.86 2.94 -13.08
N ALA A 73 21.58 4.10 -12.47
CA ALA A 73 22.61 4.96 -11.90
C ALA A 73 23.37 4.27 -10.74
N MET A 74 22.66 3.56 -9.85
CA MET A 74 23.28 2.78 -8.78
C MET A 74 24.17 1.64 -9.30
N ALA A 75 23.74 0.96 -10.37
CA ALA A 75 24.54 -0.09 -11.00
C ALA A 75 25.85 0.47 -11.57
N ALA A 76 25.77 1.61 -12.29
CA ALA A 76 26.94 2.29 -12.84
C ALA A 76 27.92 2.75 -11.74
N ALA A 77 27.40 3.33 -10.65
CA ALA A 77 28.23 3.77 -9.52
C ALA A 77 28.96 2.60 -8.82
N SER A 78 28.31 1.43 -8.75
CA SER A 78 28.89 0.24 -8.11
C SER A 78 29.91 -0.49 -8.98
N GLY A 79 29.78 -0.40 -10.31
CA GLY A 79 30.66 -1.06 -11.28
C GLY A 79 31.99 -0.33 -11.55
N GLY A 80 32.13 0.94 -11.15
CA GLY A 80 33.31 1.75 -11.43
C GLY A 80 34.57 1.42 -10.62
N ASN A 81 34.50 0.55 -9.60
CA ASN A 81 35.65 0.17 -8.77
C ASN A 81 35.97 -1.33 -8.87
N PRO A 82 36.91 -1.75 -9.73
CA PRO A 82 37.24 -3.16 -9.95
C PRO A 82 37.90 -3.85 -8.73
N ASN A 83 38.35 -3.10 -7.71
CA ASN A 83 38.98 -3.66 -6.51
C ASN A 83 38.00 -4.10 -5.40
N ARG A 84 36.68 -4.00 -5.62
CA ARG A 84 35.68 -4.50 -4.65
C ARG A 84 34.83 -5.60 -5.27
N GLN A 85 35.10 -6.86 -4.95
CA GLN A 85 34.25 -8.00 -5.32
C GLN A 85 32.78 -7.82 -4.91
N THR A 86 32.52 -7.10 -3.83
CA THR A 86 31.16 -6.72 -3.39
C THR A 86 30.47 -5.74 -4.35
N GLY A 87 31.21 -4.88 -5.05
CA GLY A 87 30.66 -3.90 -6.00
C GLY A 87 30.05 -4.54 -7.26
N ALA A 88 30.65 -5.64 -7.74
CA ALA A 88 30.15 -6.37 -8.91
C ALA A 88 28.79 -7.05 -8.63
N SER A 89 28.61 -7.64 -7.44
CA SER A 89 27.34 -8.24 -7.03
C SER A 89 26.22 -7.20 -6.88
N THR A 90 26.54 -6.04 -6.29
CA THR A 90 25.57 -4.93 -6.14
C THR A 90 25.20 -4.34 -7.50
N ALA A 91 26.17 -4.15 -8.40
CA ALA A 91 25.91 -3.66 -9.75
C ALA A 91 24.96 -4.57 -10.52
N GLY A 92 25.19 -5.90 -10.47
CA GLY A 92 24.29 -6.88 -11.09
C GLY A 92 22.90 -6.90 -10.47
N HIS A 93 22.79 -6.77 -9.14
CA HIS A 93 21.51 -6.65 -8.45
C HIS A 93 20.73 -5.41 -8.89
N CYS A 94 21.37 -4.23 -8.91
CA CYS A 94 20.75 -2.99 -9.34
C CYS A 94 20.36 -3.03 -10.83
N ALA A 95 21.18 -3.61 -11.71
CA ALA A 95 20.84 -3.77 -13.13
C ALA A 95 19.56 -4.61 -13.31
N ARG A 96 19.43 -5.71 -12.56
CA ARG A 96 18.20 -6.53 -12.57
C ARG A 96 16.98 -5.76 -12.07
N LEU A 97 17.12 -4.97 -11.01
CA LEU A 97 16.00 -4.13 -10.53
C LEU A 97 15.60 -3.08 -11.57
N ALA A 98 16.57 -2.46 -12.26
CA ALA A 98 16.28 -1.52 -13.33
C ALA A 98 15.47 -2.16 -14.46
N GLU A 99 15.85 -3.38 -14.87
CA GLU A 99 15.13 -4.14 -15.88
C GLU A 99 13.69 -4.48 -15.46
N LEU A 100 13.50 -4.99 -14.23
CA LEU A 100 12.17 -5.30 -13.71
C LEU A 100 11.27 -4.06 -13.61
N SER A 101 11.84 -2.91 -13.22
CA SER A 101 11.11 -1.64 -13.18
C SER A 101 10.71 -1.18 -14.59
N ALA A 102 11.60 -1.30 -15.58
CA ALA A 102 11.28 -0.97 -16.97
C ALA A 102 10.16 -1.86 -17.54
N GLN A 103 10.22 -3.18 -17.29
CA GLN A 103 9.16 -4.12 -17.69
C GLN A 103 7.81 -3.79 -17.02
N SER A 104 7.84 -3.33 -15.76
CA SER A 104 6.66 -2.88 -15.03
C SER A 104 6.08 -1.60 -15.65
N ALA A 105 6.92 -0.62 -16.01
CA ALA A 105 6.50 0.59 -16.70
C ALA A 105 5.83 0.28 -18.05
N ASP A 106 6.39 -0.66 -18.84
CA ASP A 106 5.79 -1.06 -20.12
C ASP A 106 4.42 -1.72 -19.95
N THR A 107 4.27 -2.58 -18.94
CA THR A 107 2.97 -3.20 -18.61
C THR A 107 1.94 -2.15 -18.21
N LEU A 108 2.34 -1.17 -17.39
CA LEU A 108 1.49 -0.06 -16.94
C LEU A 108 1.06 0.85 -18.10
N ARG A 109 1.94 1.16 -19.05
CA ARG A 109 1.57 1.87 -20.28
C ARG A 109 0.56 1.08 -21.11
N ALA A 110 0.70 -0.23 -21.18
CA ALA A 110 -0.27 -1.08 -21.88
C ALA A 110 -1.63 -1.11 -21.16
N LEU A 111 -1.65 -1.14 -19.82
CA LEU A 111 -2.87 -1.01 -19.01
C LEU A 111 -3.53 0.35 -19.18
N SER A 112 -2.75 1.43 -19.19
CA SER A 112 -3.27 2.77 -19.42
C SER A 112 -4.01 2.86 -20.74
N ARG A 113 -3.40 2.37 -21.84
CA ARG A 113 -4.06 2.29 -23.16
C ARG A 113 -5.27 1.37 -23.14
N HIS A 114 -5.20 0.24 -22.42
CA HIS A 114 -6.32 -0.68 -22.29
C HIS A 114 -7.54 0.03 -21.70
N HIS A 115 -7.38 0.72 -20.57
CA HIS A 115 -8.47 1.47 -19.93
C HIS A 115 -8.87 2.73 -20.69
N GLU A 116 -7.97 3.41 -21.40
CA GLU A 116 -8.35 4.51 -22.28
C GLU A 116 -9.35 4.05 -23.35
N ARG A 117 -9.09 2.89 -23.98
CA ARG A 117 -10.00 2.30 -24.97
C ARG A 117 -11.35 1.93 -24.35
N LEU A 118 -11.35 1.26 -23.19
CA LEU A 118 -12.58 0.92 -22.49
C LEU A 118 -13.38 2.18 -22.10
N ALA A 119 -12.72 3.26 -21.69
CA ALA A 119 -13.36 4.54 -21.38
C ALA A 119 -14.07 5.18 -22.58
N ARG A 120 -13.62 4.88 -23.81
CA ARG A 120 -14.27 5.30 -25.06
C ARG A 120 -15.34 4.32 -25.55
N GLY A 121 -15.64 3.27 -24.79
CA GLY A 121 -16.59 2.22 -25.18
C GLY A 121 -16.04 1.22 -26.20
N GLU A 122 -14.72 1.18 -26.41
CA GLU A 122 -14.09 0.22 -27.31
C GLU A 122 -13.77 -1.09 -26.58
N LEU A 123 -13.93 -2.22 -27.26
CA LEU A 123 -13.48 -3.51 -26.75
C LEU A 123 -11.95 -3.57 -26.68
N SER A 124 -11.41 -4.00 -25.54
CA SER A 124 -9.98 -4.12 -25.31
C SER A 124 -9.68 -5.36 -24.47
N ILE A 125 -8.56 -6.03 -24.75
CA ILE A 125 -8.08 -7.17 -23.95
C ILE A 125 -6.94 -6.65 -23.07
N GLY A 126 -6.97 -6.97 -21.78
CA GLY A 126 -5.94 -6.55 -20.83
C GLY A 126 -4.57 -7.14 -21.19
N PRO A 127 -3.46 -6.41 -20.98
CA PRO A 127 -2.13 -6.91 -21.25
C PRO A 127 -1.74 -8.05 -20.30
N SER A 128 -0.90 -8.97 -20.78
CA SER A 128 -0.29 -10.00 -19.93
C SER A 128 0.45 -9.37 -18.75
N GLY A 129 0.21 -9.88 -17.54
CA GLY A 129 0.82 -9.34 -16.32
C GLY A 129 0.16 -8.06 -15.78
N GLY A 130 -0.88 -7.54 -16.43
CA GLY A 130 -1.61 -6.34 -15.98
C GLY A 130 -2.43 -6.56 -14.70
N ALA A 131 -2.97 -7.77 -14.50
CA ALA A 131 -3.86 -8.08 -13.39
C ALA A 131 -3.28 -7.73 -12.01
N ARG A 132 -1.96 -7.86 -11.80
CA ARG A 132 -1.33 -7.50 -10.51
C ARG A 132 -1.43 -6.00 -10.18
N PHE A 133 -1.36 -5.13 -11.19
CA PHE A 133 -1.52 -3.68 -11.04
C PHE A 133 -2.99 -3.29 -10.90
N GLU A 134 -3.91 -3.99 -11.56
CA GLU A 134 -5.36 -3.84 -11.32
C GLU A 134 -5.74 -4.32 -9.91
N GLN A 135 -4.98 -5.24 -9.33
CA GLN A 135 -5.04 -5.60 -7.91
C GLN A 135 -4.32 -4.62 -6.98
N GLY A 136 -3.78 -3.54 -7.55
CA GLY A 136 -3.16 -2.38 -6.90
C GLY A 136 -1.69 -2.55 -6.49
N GLU A 137 -0.94 -3.44 -7.14
CA GLU A 137 0.53 -3.40 -7.07
C GLU A 137 1.03 -2.00 -7.48
N GLY A 138 2.01 -1.46 -6.74
CA GLY A 138 2.56 -0.12 -6.97
C GLY A 138 1.68 1.04 -6.48
N ALA A 139 0.39 0.80 -6.20
CA ALA A 139 -0.48 1.80 -5.58
C ALA A 139 -0.09 2.03 -4.11
N SER A 140 -0.28 3.26 -3.64
CA SER A 140 -0.05 3.60 -2.24
C SER A 140 -1.05 2.90 -1.32
N SER A 141 -0.63 2.64 -0.07
CA SER A 141 -1.59 2.30 0.97
C SER A 141 -2.36 3.57 1.36
N PRO A 142 -3.69 3.50 1.54
CA PRO A 142 -4.47 4.66 1.94
C PRO A 142 -4.00 5.19 3.30
N SER A 143 -3.89 6.51 3.42
CA SER A 143 -3.71 7.18 4.70
C SER A 143 -4.95 7.02 5.59
N ALA A 144 -4.81 7.30 6.89
CA ALA A 144 -5.95 7.24 7.82
C ALA A 144 -7.10 8.18 7.39
N ALA A 145 -6.78 9.36 6.85
CA ALA A 145 -7.78 10.31 6.36
C ALA A 145 -8.49 9.80 5.09
N GLU A 146 -7.74 9.26 4.13
CA GLU A 146 -8.32 8.66 2.92
C GLU A 146 -9.18 7.45 3.26
N LEU A 147 -8.74 6.61 4.19
CA LEU A 147 -9.49 5.44 4.64
C LEU A 147 -10.80 5.84 5.33
N ALA A 148 -10.80 6.90 6.14
CA ALA A 148 -12.03 7.47 6.72
C ALA A 148 -12.99 7.98 5.64
N ILE A 149 -12.47 8.64 4.60
CA ILE A 149 -13.27 9.09 3.45
C ILE A 149 -13.85 7.89 2.68
N LEU A 150 -13.04 6.86 2.42
CA LEU A 150 -13.47 5.64 1.75
C LEU A 150 -14.58 4.93 2.53
N ALA A 151 -14.40 4.77 3.85
CA ALA A 151 -15.41 4.17 4.72
C ALA A 151 -16.71 5.00 4.73
N ALA A 152 -16.61 6.33 4.83
CA ALA A 152 -17.77 7.22 4.81
C ALA A 152 -18.52 7.23 3.45
N ARG A 153 -17.81 6.92 2.36
CA ARG A 153 -18.35 6.86 0.99
C ARG A 153 -18.79 5.47 0.55
N ALA A 154 -18.44 4.42 1.28
CA ALA A 154 -18.91 3.07 0.97
C ALA A 154 -20.44 3.02 1.01
N ARG A 155 -21.05 2.50 -0.06
CA ARG A 155 -22.52 2.42 -0.20
C ARG A 155 -22.98 1.03 -0.60
N THR A 156 -22.12 0.27 -1.27
CA THR A 156 -22.47 -1.04 -1.80
C THR A 156 -21.85 -2.17 -0.98
N PRO A 157 -22.42 -3.39 -1.03
CA PRO A 157 -21.77 -4.57 -0.49
C PRO A 157 -20.35 -4.79 -1.01
N GLY A 158 -20.08 -4.45 -2.28
CA GLY A 158 -18.74 -4.50 -2.89
C GLY A 158 -17.75 -3.55 -2.22
N ASP A 159 -18.15 -2.28 -2.02
CA ASP A 159 -17.30 -1.28 -1.35
C ASP A 159 -16.87 -1.75 0.05
N HIS A 160 -17.84 -2.30 0.81
CA HIS A 160 -17.58 -2.82 2.14
C HIS A 160 -16.72 -4.09 2.12
N ARG A 161 -16.89 -4.97 1.12
CA ARG A 161 -16.03 -6.15 0.97
C ARG A 161 -14.57 -5.76 0.71
N LEU A 162 -14.32 -4.80 -0.18
CA LEU A 162 -12.97 -4.31 -0.46
C LEU A 162 -12.31 -3.67 0.77
N LEU A 163 -13.06 -2.89 1.56
CA LEU A 163 -12.56 -2.35 2.83
C LEU A 163 -12.25 -3.46 3.84
N ALA A 164 -13.13 -4.47 3.96
CA ALA A 164 -12.88 -5.60 4.84
C ALA A 164 -11.61 -6.37 4.45
N GLU A 165 -11.40 -6.65 3.17
CA GLU A 165 -10.19 -7.31 2.66
C GLU A 165 -8.92 -6.49 2.94
N TYR A 166 -9.00 -5.17 2.75
CA TYR A 166 -7.89 -4.27 3.10
C TYR A 166 -7.52 -4.38 4.58
N PHE A 167 -8.52 -4.32 5.47
CA PHE A 167 -8.28 -4.41 6.91
C PHE A 167 -7.79 -5.78 7.37
N VAL A 168 -8.20 -6.88 6.71
CA VAL A 168 -7.63 -8.20 6.96
C VAL A 168 -6.14 -8.22 6.65
N THR A 169 -5.77 -7.72 5.47
CA THR A 169 -4.36 -7.64 5.04
C THR A 169 -3.56 -6.75 6.00
N LEU A 170 -4.14 -5.63 6.45
CA LEU A 170 -3.50 -4.73 7.41
C LEU A 170 -3.29 -5.41 8.77
N ALA A 171 -4.26 -6.18 9.24
CA ALA A 171 -4.12 -6.93 10.49
C ALA A 171 -3.01 -7.98 10.42
N GLU A 172 -2.86 -8.66 9.28
CA GLU A 172 -1.79 -9.63 9.05
C GLU A 172 -0.42 -8.96 9.03
N ARG A 173 -0.28 -7.80 8.38
CA ARG A 173 0.95 -7.00 8.39
C ARG A 173 1.36 -6.60 9.81
N HIS A 174 0.41 -6.12 10.61
CA HIS A 174 0.68 -5.78 12.01
C HIS A 174 1.00 -7.01 12.87
N ALA A 175 0.38 -8.15 12.62
CA ALA A 175 0.74 -9.39 13.30
C ALA A 175 2.18 -9.82 12.96
N ALA A 176 2.57 -9.77 11.69
CA ALA A 176 3.94 -10.07 11.26
C ALA A 176 4.96 -9.11 11.87
N ALA A 177 4.66 -7.80 11.93
CA ALA A 177 5.52 -6.82 12.59
C ALA A 177 5.67 -7.09 14.10
N ALA A 178 4.61 -7.55 14.78
CA ALA A 178 4.68 -7.96 16.17
C ALA A 178 5.59 -9.20 16.36
N ASP A 179 5.55 -10.15 15.43
CA ASP A 179 6.40 -11.35 15.48
C ASP A 179 7.87 -10.99 15.22
N GLU A 180 8.14 -10.10 14.27
CA GLU A 180 9.48 -9.56 14.00
C GLU A 180 10.07 -8.89 15.25
N HIS A 181 9.34 -7.94 15.85
CA HIS A 181 9.79 -7.28 17.08
C HIS A 181 9.92 -8.26 18.25
N THR A 182 9.09 -9.31 18.31
CA THR A 182 9.24 -10.37 19.33
C THR A 182 10.57 -11.12 19.14
N MET A 183 10.94 -11.47 17.91
CA MET A 183 12.21 -12.11 17.61
C MET A 183 13.39 -11.19 17.95
N MET A 184 13.33 -9.92 17.55
CA MET A 184 14.36 -8.92 17.87
C MET A 184 14.55 -8.76 19.37
N ALA A 185 13.46 -8.64 20.14
CA ALA A 185 13.52 -8.53 21.59
C ALA A 185 14.18 -9.75 22.25
N ARG A 186 13.98 -10.97 21.71
CA ARG A 186 14.66 -12.19 22.19
C ARG A 186 16.15 -12.13 21.92
N VAL A 187 16.55 -11.72 20.71
CA VAL A 187 17.96 -11.55 20.33
C VAL A 187 18.63 -10.53 21.25
N TYR A 188 18.04 -9.34 21.43
CA TYR A 188 18.60 -8.31 22.30
C TYR A 188 18.78 -8.78 23.74
N ARG A 189 17.81 -9.51 24.30
CA ARG A 189 17.94 -10.08 25.65
C ARG A 189 19.03 -11.15 25.75
N SER A 190 19.34 -11.85 24.66
CA SER A 190 20.41 -12.86 24.64
C SER A 190 21.83 -12.26 24.62
N HIS A 191 21.97 -10.96 24.36
CA HIS A 191 23.26 -10.26 24.38
C HIS A 191 23.50 -9.53 25.71
N ALA A 192 24.66 -9.77 26.33
CA ALA A 192 24.98 -9.25 27.67
C ALA A 192 25.38 -7.76 27.71
N ASN A 193 25.67 -7.13 26.57
CA ASN A 193 26.21 -5.77 26.54
C ASN A 193 25.09 -4.71 26.44
N ARG A 194 24.71 -4.14 27.59
CA ARG A 194 23.64 -3.12 27.72
C ARG A 194 24.16 -1.68 27.83
N ARG A 195 25.37 -1.39 27.34
CA ARG A 195 25.91 -0.02 27.32
C ARG A 195 25.10 0.83 26.32
N GLY A 196 24.15 1.61 26.83
CA GLY A 196 23.32 2.53 26.03
C GLY A 196 21.80 2.36 26.18
N GLY A 197 21.34 1.48 27.06
CA GLY A 197 19.91 1.19 27.26
C GLY A 197 19.54 -0.26 26.92
N ASP A 198 18.26 -0.59 27.00
CA ASP A 198 17.74 -1.92 26.66
C ASP A 198 16.85 -1.84 25.39
N PRO A 199 17.40 -2.16 24.20
CA PRO A 199 16.63 -2.19 22.95
C PRO A 199 15.46 -3.17 22.97
N ALA A 200 15.47 -4.16 23.88
CA ALA A 200 14.33 -5.07 24.03
C ALA A 200 13.09 -4.33 24.54
N VAL A 201 13.23 -3.27 25.35
CA VAL A 201 12.10 -2.46 25.84
C VAL A 201 11.41 -1.72 24.68
N HIS A 202 12.20 -1.17 23.74
CA HIS A 202 11.64 -0.58 22.52
C HIS A 202 10.88 -1.62 21.71
N CYS A 203 11.47 -2.81 21.50
CA CYS A 203 10.81 -3.88 20.77
C CYS A 203 9.52 -4.35 21.47
N ASP A 204 9.53 -4.52 22.80
CA ASP A 204 8.34 -4.91 23.56
C ASP A 204 7.20 -3.90 23.41
N HIS A 205 7.53 -2.61 23.43
CA HIS A 205 6.57 -1.55 23.16
C HIS A 205 5.99 -1.67 21.74
N MET A 206 6.83 -1.90 20.73
CA MET A 206 6.39 -2.10 19.35
C MET A 206 5.55 -3.37 19.17
N VAL A 207 5.85 -4.47 19.89
CA VAL A 207 5.02 -5.68 19.91
C VAL A 207 3.62 -5.34 20.41
N LYS A 208 3.51 -4.60 21.51
CA LYS A 208 2.22 -4.19 22.07
C LYS A 208 1.43 -3.35 21.07
N LEU A 209 2.02 -2.28 20.55
CA LEU A 209 1.36 -1.40 19.59
C LEU A 209 0.92 -2.16 18.33
N SER A 210 1.76 -3.04 17.81
CA SER A 210 1.44 -3.82 16.61
C SER A 210 0.30 -4.81 16.87
N ARG A 211 0.24 -5.44 18.05
CA ARG A 211 -0.89 -6.32 18.42
C ARG A 211 -2.18 -5.56 18.60
N ASP A 212 -2.14 -4.38 19.22
CA ASP A 212 -3.30 -3.51 19.37
C ASP A 212 -3.81 -3.05 18.00
N ALA A 213 -2.93 -2.59 17.11
CA ALA A 213 -3.27 -2.24 15.73
C ALA A 213 -3.84 -3.42 14.93
N ALA A 214 -3.28 -4.62 15.08
CA ALA A 214 -3.82 -5.82 14.43
C ALA A 214 -5.23 -6.15 14.94
N LYS A 215 -5.52 -5.94 16.23
CA LYS A 215 -6.84 -6.16 16.82
C LYS A 215 -7.85 -5.14 16.30
N GLU A 216 -7.47 -3.87 16.23
CA GLU A 216 -8.31 -2.79 15.69
C GLU A 216 -8.64 -3.04 14.21
N ALA A 217 -7.64 -3.39 13.39
CA ALA A 217 -7.85 -3.72 11.99
C ALA A 217 -8.80 -4.93 11.82
N ARG A 218 -8.68 -5.98 12.65
CA ARG A 218 -9.63 -7.11 12.63
C ARG A 218 -11.05 -6.67 12.99
N ALA A 219 -11.20 -5.74 13.93
CA ALA A 219 -12.51 -5.21 14.30
C ALA A 219 -13.14 -4.43 13.14
N SER A 220 -12.37 -3.54 12.49
CA SER A 220 -12.83 -2.80 11.29
C SER A 220 -13.18 -3.74 10.13
N ALA A 221 -12.40 -4.80 9.92
CA ALA A 221 -12.74 -5.82 8.93
C ALA A 221 -14.07 -6.51 9.24
N ALA A 222 -14.30 -6.86 10.51
CA ALA A 222 -15.55 -7.52 10.93
C ALA A 222 -16.77 -6.60 10.76
N GLU A 223 -16.63 -5.32 11.10
CA GLU A 223 -17.68 -4.32 10.89
C GLU A 223 -18.05 -4.19 9.41
N HIS A 224 -17.05 -4.05 8.52
CA HIS A 224 -17.32 -3.97 7.09
C HIS A 224 -17.89 -5.27 6.49
N ARG A 225 -17.51 -6.45 6.99
CA ARG A 225 -18.15 -7.72 6.59
C ARG A 225 -19.63 -7.77 6.93
N GLN A 226 -20.05 -7.18 8.07
CA GLN A 226 -21.46 -7.11 8.40
C GLN A 226 -22.22 -6.29 7.36
N PHE A 227 -21.71 -5.12 6.99
CA PHE A 227 -22.34 -4.30 5.95
C PHE A 227 -22.31 -4.95 4.55
N ALA A 228 -21.26 -5.73 4.25
CA ALA A 228 -21.17 -6.47 2.98
C ALA A 228 -22.18 -7.64 2.86
N ASN A 229 -22.71 -8.14 3.98
CA ASN A 229 -23.62 -9.30 4.01
C ASN A 229 -25.10 -8.92 4.18
N VAL A 230 -25.43 -7.64 4.25
CA VAL A 230 -26.80 -7.13 4.51
C VAL A 230 -27.52 -6.68 3.21
N GLY A 231 -26.96 -6.98 2.04
CA GLY A 231 -27.59 -6.76 0.73
C GLY A 231 -28.35 -7.97 0.21
#